data_AF-X1G478-F1
#
_entry.id   AF-X1G478-F1
#
_cell.length_a   1.000
_cell.length_b   1.000
_cell.length_c   1.000
_cell.angle_alpha   90.00
_cell.angle_beta   90.00
_cell.angle_gamma   90.00
#
_symmetry.space_group_name_H-M   'P 1'
#
loop_
_entity.id
_entity.type
_entity.pdbx_description
1 polymer ?
#
loop_
_entity_poly.entity_id
_entity_poly.type
_entity_poly.pdbx_seq_one_letter_code
_entity_poly.pdbx_strand_id
1 'polypeptide(L)'
;MSLLTGEKRTATIIAEEETEVLILDRDDFALILKKKPAIADEISKILVQRKEELTEKTKIEKSKKPQETKAEERSILKKIMKVFGLKKRK
;
A
#
# COMPACT_ATOMS: atom_id res chain seq x y z
N MET A 1 2.31 0.32 -5.23
CA MET A 1 1.70 -0.80 -4.48
C MET A 1 2.64 -1.99 -4.33
N SER A 2 3.43 -2.35 -5.36
CA SER A 2 4.22 -3.60 -5.44
C SER A 2 5.02 -4.00 -4.20
N LEU A 3 5.85 -3.11 -3.64
CA LEU A 3 6.66 -3.42 -2.46
C LEU A 3 5.80 -3.89 -1.27
N LEU A 4 4.64 -3.26 -1.09
CA LEU A 4 3.78 -3.45 0.07
C LEU A 4 2.83 -4.63 -0.10
N THR A 5 2.33 -4.86 -1.32
CA THR A 5 1.32 -5.89 -1.59
C THR A 5 1.87 -7.14 -2.24
N GLY A 6 3.11 -7.11 -2.73
CA GLY A 6 3.73 -8.17 -3.54
C GLY A 6 3.20 -8.26 -4.98
N GLU A 7 2.29 -7.37 -5.37
CA GLU A 7 1.70 -7.34 -6.71
C GLU A 7 2.66 -6.70 -7.72
N LYS A 8 2.37 -6.84 -9.03
CA LYS A 8 3.14 -6.14 -10.08
C LYS A 8 2.99 -4.62 -9.93
N ARG A 9 3.97 -3.87 -10.43
CA ARG A 9 3.91 -2.40 -10.50
C ARG A 9 2.71 -1.98 -11.38
N THR A 10 1.85 -1.12 -10.85
CA THR A 10 0.56 -0.75 -11.48
C THR A 10 0.59 0.58 -12.24
N ALA A 11 1.67 1.36 -12.11
CA ALA A 11 1.81 2.68 -12.75
C ALA A 11 3.28 3.03 -12.96
N THR A 12 3.60 3.81 -13.99
CA THR A 12 4.93 4.37 -14.24
C THR A 12 5.02 5.77 -13.60
N ILE A 13 6.18 6.11 -13.05
CA ILE A 13 6.47 7.42 -12.46
C ILE A 13 7.73 7.92 -13.16
N ILE A 14 7.73 9.16 -13.62
CA ILE A 14 8.82 9.83 -14.34
C ILE A 14 9.10 11.13 -13.58
N ALA A 15 10.36 11.51 -13.45
CA ALA A 15 10.73 12.83 -12.91
C ALA A 15 10.54 13.88 -14.00
N GLU A 16 9.79 14.94 -13.71
CA GLU A 16 9.55 16.04 -14.67
C GLU A 16 10.68 17.09 -14.65
N GLU A 17 11.51 17.07 -13.60
CA GLU A 17 12.65 17.95 -13.40
C GLU A 17 13.77 17.22 -12.62
N GLU A 18 14.89 17.88 -12.39
CA GLU A 18 16.00 17.35 -11.60
C GLU A 18 15.52 16.97 -10.18
N THR A 19 15.63 15.69 -9.83
CA THR A 19 15.05 15.14 -8.61
C THR A 19 16.05 14.24 -7.90
N GLU A 20 16.27 14.48 -6.61
CA GLU A 20 16.95 13.55 -5.72
C GLU A 20 15.95 12.70 -4.94
N VAL A 21 16.22 11.40 -4.80
CA VAL A 21 15.32 10.46 -4.11
C VAL A 21 16.07 9.61 -3.11
N LEU A 22 15.42 9.34 -1.98
CA LEU A 22 15.85 8.31 -1.04
C LEU A 22 15.27 6.97 -1.46
N ILE A 23 16.14 5.98 -1.64
CA ILE A 23 15.75 4.61 -1.94
C ILE A 23 15.62 3.86 -0.63
N LEU A 24 14.46 3.23 -0.44
CA LEU A 24 14.19 2.35 0.68
C LEU A 24 13.83 0.97 0.13
N ASP A 25 14.68 -0.01 0.41
CA ASP A 25 14.48 -1.36 -0.10
C ASP A 25 13.50 -2.16 0.77
N ARG A 26 13.27 -3.42 0.37
CA ARG A 26 12.32 -4.29 1.07
C ARG A 26 12.78 -4.65 2.48
N ASP A 27 14.05 -4.95 2.67
CA ASP A 27 14.56 -5.50 3.91
C ASP A 27 14.65 -4.40 4.97
N ASP A 28 15.08 -3.20 4.56
CA ASP A 28 15.06 -2.00 5.40
C ASP A 28 13.63 -1.61 5.79
N PHE A 29 12.70 -1.65 4.83
CA PHE A 29 11.30 -1.38 5.14
C PHE A 29 10.71 -2.42 6.10
N ALA A 30 11.08 -3.70 5.94
CA ALA A 30 10.65 -4.77 6.82
C ALA A 30 11.09 -4.50 8.27
N LEU A 31 12.33 -4.02 8.48
CA LEU A 31 12.83 -3.66 9.80
C LEU A 31 12.00 -2.54 10.45
N ILE A 32 11.64 -1.51 9.67
CA ILE A 32 10.80 -0.41 10.14
C ILE A 32 9.42 -0.94 10.56
N LEU A 33 8.78 -1.75 9.72
CA LEU A 33 7.45 -2.29 10.03
C LEU A 33 7.46 -3.26 11.22
N LYS A 34 8.53 -4.05 11.41
CA LYS A 34 8.70 -4.92 12.59
C LYS A 34 8.82 -4.11 13.87
N LYS A 35 9.55 -2.99 13.84
CA LYS A 35 9.72 -2.09 14.99
C LYS A 35 8.43 -1.31 15.30
N LYS A 36 7.69 -0.88 14.28
CA LYS A 36 6.46 -0.10 14.44
C LYS A 36 5.32 -0.63 13.55
N PRO A 37 4.64 -1.71 13.99
CA PRO A 37 3.58 -2.36 13.20
C PRO A 37 2.40 -1.44 12.84
N ALA A 38 2.09 -0.45 13.67
CA ALA A 38 1.01 0.52 13.41
C ALA A 38 1.18 1.30 12.09
N ILE A 39 2.41 1.42 11.57
CA ILE A 39 2.66 2.01 10.25
C ILE A 39 1.96 1.18 9.14
N ALA A 40 1.94 -0.15 9.27
CA ALA A 40 1.29 -1.01 8.27
C ALA A 40 -0.23 -0.76 8.22
N ASP A 41 -0.85 -0.48 9.37
CA ASP A 41 -2.28 -0.15 9.45
C ASP A 41 -2.58 1.16 8.71
N GLU A 42 -1.82 2.22 8.97
CA GLU A 42 -2.02 3.51 8.28
C GLU A 42 -1.72 3.44 6.79
N ILE A 43 -0.66 2.72 6.41
CA ILE A 43 -0.34 2.48 5.00
C ILE A 43 -1.49 1.74 4.29
N SER A 44 -2.11 0.76 4.95
CA SER A 44 -3.20 0.00 4.33
C SER A 44 -4.38 0.90 3.92
N LYS A 45 -4.72 1.91 4.74
CA LYS A 45 -5.75 2.92 4.44
C LYS A 45 -5.37 3.76 3.23
N ILE A 46 -4.14 4.28 3.20
CA ILE A 46 -3.62 5.09 2.09
C ILE A 46 -3.62 4.29 0.77
N LEU A 47 -3.29 2.99 0.83
CA LEU A 47 -3.28 2.14 -0.36
C LEU A 47 -4.68 1.85 -0.92
N VAL A 48 -5.72 1.83 -0.09
CA VAL A 48 -7.12 1.73 -0.58
C VAL A 48 -7.48 2.99 -1.37
N GLN A 49 -7.24 4.16 -0.80
CA GLN A 49 -7.50 5.44 -1.47
C GLN A 49 -6.75 5.53 -2.82
N ARG A 50 -5.45 5.22 -2.83
CA ARG A 50 -4.65 5.23 -4.07
C ARG A 50 -5.15 4.24 -5.11
N LYS A 51 -5.65 3.08 -4.68
CA LYS A 51 -6.22 2.09 -5.60
C LYS A 51 -7.49 2.63 -6.25
N GLU A 52 -8.35 3.29 -5.47
CA GLU A 52 -9.56 3.95 -5.97
C GLU A 52 -9.21 5.03 -7.00
N GLU A 53 -8.29 5.95 -6.66
CA GLU A 53 -7.81 7.00 -7.57
C GLU A 53 -7.25 6.45 -8.89
N LEU A 54 -6.50 5.34 -8.84
CA LEU A 54 -5.99 4.68 -10.04
C LEU A 54 -7.10 4.01 -10.86
N THR A 55 -8.08 3.39 -10.22
CA THR A 55 -9.21 2.76 -10.92
C THR A 55 -10.16 3.78 -11.54
N GLU A 56 -10.43 4.90 -10.86
CA GLU A 56 -11.28 5.99 -11.35
C GLU A 56 -10.70 6.64 -12.61
N LYS A 57 -9.37 6.80 -12.66
CA LYS A 57 -8.68 7.29 -13.87
C LYS A 57 -8.76 6.33 -15.07
N THR A 58 -9.15 5.07 -14.84
CA THR A 58 -9.18 4.02 -15.88
C THR A 58 -10.60 3.59 -16.28
N LYS A 59 -11.63 3.84 -15.45
CA LYS A 59 -13.06 3.59 -15.74
C LYS A 59 -13.97 4.55 -14.98
N ILE A 60 -14.99 5.08 -15.68
CA ILE A 60 -16.13 5.80 -15.09
C ILE A 60 -17.01 4.76 -14.37
N GLU A 61 -16.94 4.64 -13.03
CA GLU A 61 -18.12 4.45 -12.14
C GLU A 61 -17.84 3.99 -10.68
N LYS A 62 -18.71 4.53 -9.80
CA LYS A 62 -19.20 4.13 -8.47
C LYS A 62 -18.28 4.26 -7.25
N SER A 63 -18.59 5.27 -6.45
CA SER A 63 -18.18 5.44 -5.05
C SER A 63 -18.50 4.17 -4.25
N LYS A 64 -17.47 3.57 -3.63
CA LYS A 64 -17.63 2.36 -2.80
C LYS A 64 -18.33 2.70 -1.48
N LYS A 65 -19.07 1.72 -0.94
CA LYS A 65 -19.71 1.88 0.37
C LYS A 65 -18.67 1.75 1.50
N PRO A 66 -18.85 2.41 2.67
CA PRO A 66 -17.91 2.36 3.79
C PRO A 66 -17.55 0.94 4.30
N GLN A 67 -18.44 -0.04 4.12
CA GLN A 67 -18.20 -1.43 4.48
C GLN A 67 -17.22 -2.13 3.52
N GLU A 68 -17.25 -1.78 2.23
CA GLU A 68 -16.36 -2.32 1.20
C GLU A 68 -14.94 -1.78 1.38
N THR A 69 -14.80 -0.48 1.68
CA THR A 69 -13.52 0.16 1.99
C THR A 69 -12.82 -0.52 3.16
N LYS A 70 -13.52 -0.77 4.28
CA LYS A 70 -12.96 -1.47 5.45
C LYS A 70 -12.54 -2.92 5.16
N ALA A 71 -13.28 -3.61 4.28
CA ALA A 71 -12.92 -4.97 3.87
C ALA A 71 -11.64 -4.96 3.01
N GLU A 72 -11.50 -3.99 2.12
CA GLU A 72 -10.30 -3.79 1.31
C GLU A 72 -9.08 -3.40 2.15
N GLU A 73 -9.21 -2.49 3.11
CA GLU A 73 -8.14 -2.12 4.05
C GLU A 73 -7.58 -3.37 4.75
N ARG A 74 -8.47 -4.20 5.30
CA ARG A 74 -8.10 -5.47 5.97
C ARG A 74 -7.41 -6.44 5.01
N SER A 75 -7.84 -6.50 3.76
CA SER A 75 -7.23 -7.35 2.73
C SER A 75 -5.82 -6.90 2.39
N ILE A 76 -5.62 -5.58 2.20
CA ILE A 76 -4.32 -4.99 1.93
C ILE A 76 -3.38 -5.18 3.13
N LEU A 77 -3.85 -4.91 4.35
CA LEU A 77 -3.07 -5.14 5.56
C LEU A 77 -2.60 -6.59 5.66
N LYS A 78 -3.47 -7.57 5.41
CA LYS A 78 -3.09 -8.99 5.38
C LYS A 78 -1.98 -9.27 4.36
N LYS A 79 -2.02 -8.65 3.18
CA LYS A 79 -0.96 -8.78 2.17
C LYS A 79 0.36 -8.19 2.68
N ILE A 80 0.34 -6.99 3.26
CA ILE A 80 1.53 -6.35 3.85
C ILE A 80 2.14 -7.27 4.91
N MET A 81 1.32 -7.76 5.84
CA MET A 81 1.79 -8.67 6.88
C MET A 81 2.42 -9.94 6.31
N LYS A 82 1.84 -10.51 5.25
CA LYS A 82 2.37 -11.69 4.57
C LYS A 82 3.70 -11.40 3.86
N VAL A 83 3.80 -10.28 3.14
CA VAL A 83 5.01 -9.89 2.38
C VAL A 83 6.20 -9.66 3.30
N PHE A 84 5.96 -9.04 4.47
CA PHE A 84 7.02 -8.68 5.42
C PHE A 84 7.16 -9.65 6.61
N GLY A 85 6.41 -10.75 6.63
CA GLY A 85 6.48 -11.77 7.69
C GLY A 85 6.11 -11.23 9.09
N LEU A 86 5.17 -10.29 9.16
CA LEU A 86 4.78 -9.64 10.42
C LEU A 86 3.77 -10.51 11.18
N LYS A 87 4.04 -10.78 12.47
CA LYS A 87 3.06 -11.42 13.36
C LYS A 87 2.07 -10.37 13.88
N LYS A 88 0.77 -10.64 13.78
CA LYS A 88 -0.26 -9.80 14.42
C LYS A 88 -0.04 -9.87 15.92
N ARG A 89 0.20 -8.74 16.59
CA ARG A 89 0.12 -8.70 18.06
C ARG A 89 -1.33 -9.01 18.44
N LYS A 90 -1.50 -9.96 19.37
CA LYS A 90 -2.79 -10.25 20.01
C LYS A 90 -3.26 -9.01 20.77
#